data_AF-A0A7S3ARZ1-F1
#
_entry.id   AF-A0A7S3ARZ1-F1
#
_cell.length_a   1.000
_cell.length_b   1.000
_cell.length_c   1.000
_cell.angle_alpha   90.00
_cell.angle_beta   90.00
_cell.angle_gamma   90.00
#
_symmetry.space_group_name_H-M   'P 1'
#
loop_
_entity.id
_entity.type
_entity.pdbx_description
1 polymer ?
#
loop_
_entity_poly.entity_id
_entity_poly.type
_entity_poly.pdbx_seq_one_letter_code
_entity_poly.pdbx_strand_id
1 'polypeptide(L)'
;AAAEGKPLPVPVSLVMKYEGHTAVQLTHILPAVVWAAAIPVQLHPSARLSYQQFHRMSGYAFSTSAALMMVGFGLIDYRGLYYDRVDFPSIPAHQNMSMLGLDRPFGLSHISFFRLLGGWFAITLIVAIEAARRRRFALHERFVYRHVASGLWVAVQRLYVTAAAFKRVEEQKAAFGDGSVVGVLLTAATAEVAIWAKRGVVDAGKREGK
;
A
#
# COMPACT_ATOMS: atom_id res chain seq x y z
N ALA A 1 18.80 -10.71 -36.95
CA ALA A 1 17.58 -9.95 -36.61
C ALA A 1 17.13 -10.41 -35.22
N ALA A 2 17.49 -9.66 -34.18
CA ALA A 2 17.02 -9.94 -32.83
C ALA A 2 15.51 -9.73 -32.81
N ALA A 3 14.77 -10.70 -32.28
CA ALA A 3 13.34 -10.54 -32.04
C ALA A 3 13.13 -9.29 -31.18
N GLU A 4 12.54 -8.26 -31.76
CA GLU A 4 12.02 -7.10 -31.03
C GLU A 4 10.96 -7.63 -30.07
N GLY A 5 11.40 -7.99 -28.86
CA GLY A 5 10.54 -8.41 -27.78
C GLY A 5 9.52 -7.30 -27.57
N LYS A 6 8.23 -7.63 -27.72
CA LYS A 6 7.14 -6.72 -27.41
C LYS A 6 7.46 -6.04 -26.06
N PRO A 7 7.46 -4.69 -25.99
CA PRO A 7 7.75 -4.02 -24.73
C PRO A 7 6.77 -4.55 -23.70
N LEU A 8 7.32 -5.08 -22.60
CA LEU A 8 6.50 -5.59 -21.51
C LEU A 8 5.59 -4.44 -21.02
N PRO A 9 4.31 -4.71 -20.73
CA PRO A 9 3.35 -3.68 -20.29
C PRO A 9 3.77 -3.01 -18.98
N VAL A 10 4.73 -3.61 -18.25
CA VAL A 10 5.39 -3.05 -17.08
C VAL A 10 6.90 -3.18 -17.30
N PRO A 11 7.68 -2.08 -17.24
CA PRO A 11 9.14 -2.15 -17.28
C PRO A 11 9.68 -3.16 -16.26
N VAL A 12 10.61 -4.05 -16.68
CA VAL A 12 11.29 -4.99 -15.75
C VAL A 12 12.00 -4.24 -14.63
N SER A 13 12.43 -3.00 -14.90
CA SER A 13 12.99 -2.09 -13.90
C SER A 13 12.04 -1.83 -12.72
N LEU A 14 10.71 -1.94 -12.89
CA LEU A 14 9.77 -1.81 -11.77
C LEU A 14 9.73 -3.04 -10.86
N VAL A 15 10.09 -4.21 -11.38
CA VAL A 15 10.23 -5.45 -10.60
C VAL A 15 11.57 -5.45 -9.86
N MET A 16 12.63 -4.97 -10.53
CA MET A 16 13.99 -4.92 -10.00
C MET A 16 14.40 -3.54 -9.47
N LYS A 17 13.42 -2.68 -9.13
CA LYS A 17 13.63 -1.24 -8.84
C LYS A 17 14.73 -0.92 -7.83
N TYR A 18 14.96 -1.82 -6.89
CA TYR A 18 15.94 -1.64 -5.82
C TYR A 18 17.13 -2.60 -5.93
N GLU A 19 17.42 -3.09 -7.14
CA GLU A 19 18.67 -3.81 -7.42
C GLU A 19 19.88 -2.95 -7.01
N GLY A 20 20.87 -3.57 -6.36
CA GLY A 20 22.01 -2.85 -5.78
C GLY A 20 21.73 -2.11 -4.46
N HIS A 21 20.48 -2.08 -3.97
CA HIS A 21 20.11 -1.45 -2.72
C HIS A 21 19.69 -2.46 -1.64
N THR A 22 20.60 -3.34 -1.25
CA THR A 22 20.35 -4.44 -0.28
C THR A 22 19.63 -3.99 0.99
N ALA A 23 20.03 -2.85 1.57
CA ALA A 23 19.36 -2.31 2.75
C ALA A 23 17.85 -2.05 2.52
N VAL A 24 17.48 -1.48 1.37
CA VAL A 24 16.07 -1.24 1.01
C VAL A 24 15.34 -2.56 0.74
N GLN A 25 16.00 -3.52 0.09
CA GLN A 25 15.41 -4.84 -0.15
C GLN A 25 15.06 -5.56 1.16
N LEU A 26 15.97 -5.54 2.14
CA LEU A 26 15.80 -6.20 3.44
C LEU A 26 14.87 -5.46 4.40
N THR A 27 14.74 -4.13 4.27
CA THR A 27 13.91 -3.33 5.19
C THR A 27 12.55 -2.98 4.60
N HIS A 28 12.39 -2.96 3.28
CA HIS A 28 11.12 -2.59 2.64
C HIS A 28 10.48 -3.77 1.90
N ILE A 29 11.18 -4.36 0.92
CA ILE A 29 10.58 -5.36 0.02
C ILE A 29 10.27 -6.67 0.75
N LEU A 30 11.28 -7.27 1.38
CA LEU A 30 11.11 -8.54 2.09
C LEU A 30 10.07 -8.42 3.22
N PRO A 31 10.10 -7.37 4.07
CA PRO A 31 9.03 -7.13 5.04
C PRO A 31 7.66 -6.91 4.41
N ALA A 32 7.56 -6.25 3.25
CA ALA A 32 6.27 -6.09 2.56
C ALA A 32 5.64 -7.43 2.16
N VAL A 33 6.44 -8.42 1.76
CA VAL A 33 5.96 -9.77 1.46
C VAL A 33 5.39 -10.44 2.71
N VAL A 34 6.10 -10.38 3.84
CA VAL A 34 5.65 -10.94 5.12
C VAL A 34 4.38 -10.24 5.61
N TRP A 35 4.35 -8.91 5.52
CA TRP A 35 3.19 -8.09 5.85
C TRP A 35 1.97 -8.49 5.01
N ALA A 36 2.12 -8.58 3.69
CA ALA A 36 1.04 -8.94 2.78
C ALA A 36 0.51 -10.36 3.04
N ALA A 37 1.41 -11.33 3.26
CA ALA A 37 1.04 -12.72 3.54
C ALA A 37 0.25 -12.87 4.86
N ALA A 38 0.45 -11.97 5.83
CA ALA A 38 -0.27 -11.98 7.09
C ALA A 38 -1.69 -11.37 7.00
N ILE A 39 -1.99 -10.55 5.97
CA ILE A 39 -3.29 -9.86 5.84
C ILE A 39 -4.49 -10.82 5.93
N PRO A 40 -4.55 -11.95 5.21
CA PRO A 40 -5.71 -12.84 5.26
C PRO A 40 -5.99 -13.33 6.68
N VAL A 41 -4.94 -13.66 7.45
CA VAL A 41 -5.06 -14.12 8.84
C VAL A 41 -5.53 -13.00 9.76
N GLN A 42 -5.08 -11.76 9.52
CA GLN A 42 -5.47 -10.60 10.33
C GLN A 42 -6.91 -10.17 10.07
N LEU A 43 -7.41 -10.30 8.84
CA LEU A 43 -8.77 -9.89 8.47
C LEU A 43 -9.82 -11.01 8.56
N HIS A 44 -9.40 -12.28 8.68
CA HIS A 44 -10.34 -13.41 8.72
C HIS A 44 -11.15 -13.41 10.03
N PRO A 45 -12.50 -13.39 9.95
CA PRO A 45 -13.36 -13.20 11.12
C PRO A 45 -13.20 -14.30 12.18
N SER A 46 -13.01 -15.55 11.74
CA SER A 46 -12.88 -16.69 12.65
C SER A 46 -11.44 -16.93 13.11
N ALA A 47 -10.43 -16.34 12.48
CA ALA A 47 -9.04 -16.65 12.81
C ALA A 47 -8.71 -16.24 14.25
N ARG A 48 -9.27 -15.11 14.68
CA ARG A 48 -9.16 -14.64 16.06
C ARG A 48 -9.89 -15.54 17.07
N LEU A 49 -11.00 -16.18 16.69
CA LEU A 49 -11.81 -17.00 17.59
C LEU A 49 -11.24 -18.41 17.70
N SER A 50 -10.99 -19.04 16.55
CA SER A 50 -10.59 -20.45 16.44
C SER A 50 -9.08 -20.66 16.59
N TYR A 51 -8.25 -19.67 16.25
CA TYR A 51 -6.78 -19.82 16.19
C TYR A 51 -6.05 -18.65 16.87
N GLN A 52 -6.40 -18.37 18.13
CA GLN A 52 -5.93 -17.19 18.88
C GLN A 52 -4.40 -17.04 18.95
N GLN A 53 -3.65 -18.12 19.16
CA GLN A 53 -2.19 -18.07 19.22
C GLN A 53 -1.61 -17.70 17.85
N PHE A 54 -2.06 -18.36 16.79
CA PHE A 54 -1.63 -18.08 15.43
C PHE A 54 -1.98 -16.66 14.98
N HIS A 55 -3.19 -16.18 15.29
CA HIS A 55 -3.60 -14.80 15.02
C HIS A 55 -2.70 -13.78 15.75
N ARG A 56 -2.30 -14.05 17.00
CA ARG A 56 -1.37 -13.20 17.75
C ARG A 56 0.04 -13.21 17.15
N MET A 57 0.58 -14.39 16.86
CA MET A 57 1.92 -14.52 16.26
C MET A 57 1.99 -13.84 14.90
N SER A 58 1.00 -14.06 14.03
CA SER A 58 0.90 -13.36 12.75
C SER A 58 0.71 -11.85 12.92
N GLY A 59 0.01 -11.41 13.97
CA GLY A 59 -0.14 -9.98 14.30
C GLY A 59 1.18 -9.31 14.69
N TYR A 60 2.05 -10.01 15.43
CA TYR A 60 3.41 -9.53 15.70
C TYR A 60 4.25 -9.47 14.42
N ALA A 61 4.25 -10.54 13.62
CA ALA A 61 4.98 -10.56 12.34
C ALA A 61 4.51 -9.45 11.39
N PHE A 62 3.20 -9.24 11.29
CA PHE A 62 2.57 -8.17 10.52
C PHE A 62 3.04 -6.79 10.98
N SER A 63 2.98 -6.53 12.29
CA SER A 63 3.30 -5.21 12.86
C SER A 63 4.80 -4.90 12.78
N THR A 64 5.65 -5.87 13.09
CA THR A 64 7.12 -5.73 12.96
C THR A 64 7.51 -5.50 11.51
N SER A 65 6.90 -6.24 10.57
CA SER A 65 7.16 -6.06 9.14
C SER A 65 6.76 -4.68 8.66
N ALA A 66 5.58 -4.19 9.06
CA ALA A 66 5.15 -2.82 8.76
C ALA A 66 6.10 -1.75 9.34
N ALA A 67 6.61 -1.94 10.56
CA ALA A 67 7.60 -1.04 11.15
C ALA A 67 8.92 -1.03 10.35
N LEU A 68 9.41 -2.22 9.94
CA LEU A 68 10.58 -2.33 9.06
C LEU A 68 10.33 -1.63 7.73
N MET A 69 9.15 -1.82 7.11
CA MET A 69 8.80 -1.15 5.86
C MET A 69 8.92 0.37 5.98
N MET A 70 8.60 0.95 7.14
CA MET A 70 8.77 2.39 7.37
C MET A 70 10.24 2.82 7.52
N VAL A 71 11.08 1.97 8.12
CA VAL A 71 12.55 2.18 8.08
C VAL A 71 13.04 2.16 6.64
N GLY A 72 12.61 1.18 5.86
CA GLY A 72 12.95 1.08 4.44
C GLY A 72 12.42 2.23 3.60
N PHE A 73 11.21 2.72 3.90
CA PHE A 73 10.65 3.92 3.28
C PHE A 73 11.49 5.16 3.59
N GLY A 74 11.94 5.32 4.83
CA GLY A 74 12.87 6.39 5.21
C GLY A 74 14.20 6.31 4.46
N LEU A 75 14.75 5.10 4.25
CA LEU A 75 15.95 4.90 3.44
C LEU A 75 15.73 5.25 1.96
N ILE A 76 14.57 4.90 1.39
CA ILE A 76 14.18 5.26 0.02
C ILE A 76 14.13 6.79 -0.11
N ASP A 77 13.49 7.48 0.84
CA ASP A 77 13.38 8.94 0.85
C ASP A 77 14.75 9.60 0.98
N TYR A 78 15.55 9.18 1.96
CA TYR A 78 16.89 9.69 2.20
C TYR A 78 17.82 9.55 0.98
N ARG A 79 17.71 8.43 0.25
CA ARG A 79 18.51 8.18 -0.96
C ARG A 79 17.87 8.72 -2.24
N GLY A 80 16.68 9.31 -2.16
CA GLY A 80 15.98 9.86 -3.32
C GLY A 80 15.56 8.82 -4.35
N LEU A 81 15.26 7.58 -3.94
CA LEU A 81 14.97 6.44 -4.83
C LEU A 81 13.52 6.43 -5.35
N TYR A 82 12.98 7.60 -5.66
CA TYR A 82 11.61 7.77 -6.15
C TYR A 82 11.46 7.37 -7.61
N TYR A 83 10.24 7.01 -8.01
CA TYR A 83 9.96 6.51 -9.36
C TYR A 83 10.27 7.53 -10.45
N ASP A 84 10.00 8.81 -10.19
CA ASP A 84 10.22 9.93 -11.10
C ASP A 84 11.71 10.20 -11.40
N ARG A 85 12.61 9.63 -10.60
CA ARG A 85 14.06 9.75 -10.76
C ARG A 85 14.73 8.45 -11.21
N VAL A 86 14.31 7.32 -10.63
CA VAL A 86 14.95 6.01 -10.82
C VAL A 86 14.32 5.26 -11.99
N ASP A 87 13.00 5.24 -12.08
CA ASP A 87 12.29 4.42 -13.08
C ASP A 87 12.18 5.14 -14.43
N PHE A 88 12.24 6.48 -14.42
CA PHE A 88 12.07 7.34 -15.60
C PHE A 88 13.19 8.39 -15.72
N PRO A 89 14.48 7.99 -15.78
CA PRO A 89 15.61 8.94 -15.74
C PRO A 89 15.67 9.86 -16.96
N SER A 90 15.06 9.48 -18.08
CA SER A 90 15.00 10.29 -19.31
C SER A 90 14.00 11.44 -19.25
N ILE A 91 13.13 11.49 -18.24
CA ILE A 91 12.07 12.52 -18.12
C ILE A 91 12.33 13.35 -16.86
N PRO A 92 12.43 14.69 -16.95
CA PRO A 92 12.60 15.55 -15.78
C PRO A 92 11.56 15.26 -14.69
N ALA A 93 11.99 15.25 -13.42
CA ALA A 93 11.20 14.81 -12.27
C ALA A 93 9.79 15.44 -12.19
N HIS A 94 9.63 16.70 -12.60
CA HIS A 94 8.37 17.46 -12.52
C HIS A 94 7.47 17.33 -13.77
N GLN A 95 7.90 16.61 -14.81
CA GLN A 95 7.16 16.47 -16.07
C GLN A 95 6.46 15.11 -16.17
N ASN A 96 5.31 15.08 -16.87
CA ASN A 96 4.52 13.89 -17.16
C ASN A 96 4.18 13.09 -15.88
N MET A 97 3.74 13.79 -14.83
CA MET A 97 3.37 13.18 -13.55
C MET A 97 1.94 12.65 -13.53
N SER A 98 1.09 13.11 -14.45
CA SER A 98 -0.31 12.71 -14.55
C SER A 98 -0.87 12.99 -15.94
N MET A 99 -1.74 12.10 -16.42
CA MET A 99 -2.60 12.31 -17.60
C MET A 99 -3.97 12.87 -17.19
N LEU A 100 -4.41 12.56 -15.96
CA LEU A 100 -5.71 12.96 -15.41
C LEU A 100 -5.70 14.33 -14.71
N GLY A 101 -4.58 15.06 -14.72
CA GLY A 101 -4.44 16.32 -13.97
C GLY A 101 -4.33 16.13 -12.45
N LEU A 102 -3.87 14.95 -12.03
CA LEU A 102 -3.59 14.55 -10.65
C LEU A 102 -2.10 14.70 -10.29
N ASP A 103 -1.36 15.55 -11.01
CA ASP A 103 0.07 15.80 -10.79
C ASP A 103 0.34 16.49 -9.44
N ARG A 104 -0.69 17.15 -8.91
CA ARG A 104 -0.71 17.75 -7.57
C ARG A 104 -1.90 17.25 -6.78
N PRO A 105 -1.90 15.99 -6.30
CA PRO A 105 -3.01 15.48 -5.52
C PRO A 105 -3.18 16.36 -4.29
N PHE A 106 -4.35 17.02 -4.18
CA PHE A 106 -4.66 17.96 -3.11
C PHE A 106 -3.69 19.16 -3.02
N GLY A 107 -3.12 19.58 -4.16
CA GLY A 107 -2.16 20.69 -4.22
C GLY A 107 -0.74 20.34 -3.75
N LEU A 108 -0.46 19.07 -3.46
CA LEU A 108 0.84 18.60 -2.96
C LEU A 108 1.68 18.01 -4.08
N SER A 109 3.02 18.09 -3.96
CA SER A 109 3.89 17.30 -4.83
C SER A 109 3.70 15.79 -4.57
N HIS A 110 3.93 14.94 -5.58
CA HIS A 110 3.86 13.48 -5.42
C HIS A 110 4.72 12.95 -4.27
N ILE A 111 5.92 13.51 -4.08
CA ILE A 111 6.81 13.12 -2.97
C ILE A 111 6.16 13.43 -1.62
N SER A 112 5.62 14.64 -1.45
CA SER A 112 4.91 15.02 -0.22
C SER A 112 3.68 14.15 0.01
N PHE A 113 2.94 13.85 -1.05
CA PHE A 113 1.80 12.92 -0.99
C PHE A 113 2.22 11.52 -0.50
N PHE A 114 3.30 10.95 -1.03
CA PHE A 114 3.82 9.65 -0.56
C PHE A 114 4.32 9.70 0.88
N ARG A 115 4.96 10.79 1.32
CA ARG A 115 5.37 10.96 2.72
C ARG A 115 4.16 11.01 3.66
N LEU A 116 3.09 11.70 3.27
CA LEU A 116 1.84 11.69 4.04
C LEU A 116 1.20 10.31 4.09
N LEU A 117 1.22 9.55 2.99
CA LEU A 117 0.74 8.17 2.98
C LEU A 117 1.57 7.26 3.87
N GLY A 118 2.90 7.39 3.85
CA GLY A 118 3.80 6.66 4.77
C GLY A 118 3.51 7.02 6.23
N GLY A 119 3.31 8.31 6.52
CA GLY A 119 2.88 8.78 7.84
C GLY A 119 1.53 8.18 8.26
N TRP A 120 0.54 8.16 7.36
CA TRP A 120 -0.77 7.57 7.59
C TRP A 120 -0.70 6.05 7.83
N PHE A 121 0.13 5.34 7.06
CA PHE A 121 0.40 3.91 7.26
C PHE A 121 0.96 3.64 8.66
N ALA A 122 1.90 4.47 9.13
CA ALA A 122 2.45 4.35 10.49
C ALA A 122 1.41 4.69 11.57
N ILE A 123 0.67 5.80 11.42
CA ILE A 123 -0.35 6.24 12.38
C ILE A 123 -1.43 5.16 12.54
N THR A 124 -1.92 4.61 11.43
CA THR A 124 -2.97 3.59 11.48
C THR A 124 -2.52 2.33 12.21
N LEU A 125 -1.26 1.91 12.05
CA LEU A 125 -0.67 0.81 12.80
C LEU A 125 -0.57 1.12 14.30
N ILE A 126 -0.03 2.29 14.65
CA ILE A 126 0.14 2.70 16.04
C ILE A 126 -1.21 2.71 16.76
N VAL A 127 -2.24 3.30 16.14
CA VAL A 127 -3.59 3.33 16.72
C VAL A 127 -4.17 1.92 16.81
N ALA A 128 -3.97 1.05 15.82
CA ALA A 128 -4.43 -0.34 15.87
C ALA A 128 -3.79 -1.10 17.04
N ILE A 129 -2.46 -0.99 17.23
CA ILE A 129 -1.73 -1.64 18.32
C ILE A 129 -2.19 -1.11 19.68
N GLU A 130 -2.29 0.21 19.83
CA GLU A 130 -2.71 0.83 21.09
C GLU A 130 -4.15 0.45 21.46
N ALA A 131 -5.04 0.40 20.47
CA ALA A 131 -6.39 -0.08 20.66
C ALA A 131 -6.42 -1.56 21.10
N ALA A 132 -5.58 -2.43 20.54
CA ALA A 132 -5.47 -3.82 20.97
C ALA A 132 -4.95 -3.94 22.41
N ARG A 133 -3.91 -3.18 22.79
CA ARG A 133 -3.36 -3.14 24.15
C ARG A 133 -4.41 -2.70 25.17
N ARG A 134 -5.20 -1.69 24.84
CA ARG A 134 -6.32 -1.20 25.67
C ARG A 134 -7.59 -2.07 25.57
N ARG A 135 -7.53 -3.23 24.92
CA ARG A 135 -8.64 -4.17 24.71
C ARG A 135 -9.86 -3.53 23.98
N ARG A 136 -9.64 -2.44 23.23
CA ARG A 136 -10.66 -1.77 22.41
C ARG A 136 -10.71 -2.41 21.03
N PHE A 137 -11.14 -3.67 20.99
CA PHE A 137 -10.99 -4.49 19.79
C PHE A 137 -11.76 -4.00 18.56
N ALA A 138 -12.94 -3.39 18.76
CA ALA A 138 -13.68 -2.79 17.66
C ALA A 138 -12.93 -1.61 17.01
N LEU A 139 -12.14 -0.85 17.79
CA LEU A 139 -11.31 0.22 17.27
C LEU A 139 -10.06 -0.34 16.58
N HIS A 140 -9.41 -1.32 17.21
CA HIS A 140 -8.27 -2.05 16.65
C HIS A 140 -8.59 -2.55 15.24
N GLU A 141 -9.69 -3.29 15.10
CA GLU A 141 -10.13 -3.86 13.83
C GLU A 141 -10.33 -2.80 12.74
N ARG A 142 -11.03 -1.69 13.05
CA ARG A 142 -11.23 -0.59 12.09
C ARG A 142 -9.91 -0.01 11.59
N PHE A 143 -8.93 0.14 12.49
CA PHE A 143 -7.63 0.67 12.12
C PHE A 143 -6.75 -0.36 11.40
N VAL A 144 -6.93 -1.67 11.64
CA VAL A 144 -6.30 -2.71 10.80
C VAL A 144 -6.79 -2.63 9.36
N TYR A 145 -8.10 -2.46 9.11
CA TYR A 145 -8.62 -2.26 7.74
C TYR A 145 -8.01 -1.03 7.06
N ARG A 146 -7.94 0.11 7.77
CA ARG A 146 -7.31 1.34 7.25
C ARG A 146 -5.82 1.18 6.98
N HIS A 147 -5.12 0.49 7.88
CA HIS A 147 -3.70 0.20 7.72
C HIS A 147 -3.45 -0.69 6.50
N VAL A 148 -4.21 -1.77 6.34
CA VAL A 148 -4.13 -2.63 5.15
C VAL A 148 -4.40 -1.84 3.87
N ALA A 149 -5.44 -1.02 3.84
CA ALA A 149 -5.75 -0.20 2.67
C ALA A 149 -4.65 0.81 2.33
N SER A 150 -4.00 1.39 3.35
CA SER A 150 -2.88 2.33 3.18
C SER A 150 -1.60 1.68 2.64
N GLY A 151 -1.48 0.34 2.67
CA GLY A 151 -0.39 -0.39 2.01
C GLY A 151 -0.80 -1.05 0.68
N LEU A 152 -2.04 -1.55 0.59
CA LEU A 152 -2.52 -2.34 -0.54
C LEU A 152 -2.72 -1.50 -1.83
N TRP A 153 -2.78 -0.17 -1.73
CA TRP A 153 -2.93 0.70 -2.90
C TRP A 153 -1.84 0.47 -3.95
N VAL A 154 -0.63 0.06 -3.55
CA VAL A 154 0.47 -0.24 -4.48
C VAL A 154 0.10 -1.39 -5.41
N ALA A 155 -0.60 -2.42 -4.90
CA ALA A 155 -1.08 -3.52 -5.74
C ALA A 155 -2.15 -3.03 -6.73
N VAL A 156 -3.08 -2.18 -6.29
CA VAL A 156 -4.09 -1.57 -7.17
C VAL A 156 -3.44 -0.67 -8.22
N GLN A 157 -2.44 0.11 -7.84
CA GLN A 157 -1.65 0.95 -8.73
C GLN A 157 -0.95 0.12 -9.81
N ARG A 158 -0.39 -1.05 -9.45
CA ARG A 158 0.22 -1.98 -10.41
C ARG A 158 -0.80 -2.55 -11.39
N LEU A 159 -2.00 -2.90 -10.93
CA LEU A 159 -3.10 -3.32 -11.80
C LEU A 159 -3.53 -2.21 -12.76
N TYR A 160 -3.64 -0.97 -12.26
CA TYR A 160 -3.96 0.20 -13.07
C TYR A 160 -2.94 0.41 -14.19
N VAL A 161 -1.64 0.45 -13.86
CA VAL A 161 -0.57 0.63 -14.85
C VAL A 161 -0.54 -0.52 -15.87
N THR A 162 -0.71 -1.76 -15.41
CA THR A 162 -0.74 -2.94 -16.29
C THR A 162 -1.93 -2.92 -17.24
N ALA A 163 -3.11 -2.54 -16.75
CA ALA A 163 -4.33 -2.46 -17.54
C ALA A 163 -4.29 -1.32 -18.55
N ALA A 164 -3.65 -0.19 -18.22
CA ALA A 164 -3.49 0.93 -19.12
C ALA A 164 -2.59 0.60 -20.33
N ALA A 165 -1.63 -0.32 -20.15
CA ALA A 165 -0.80 -0.90 -21.22
C ALA A 165 -0.13 0.15 -22.17
N PHE A 166 0.24 1.31 -21.62
CA PHE A 166 0.85 2.39 -22.40
C PHE A 166 2.23 2.02 -22.92
N LYS A 167 2.51 2.43 -24.17
CA LYS A 167 3.76 2.11 -24.86
C LYS A 167 4.80 3.23 -24.75
N ARG A 168 4.37 4.49 -24.61
CA ARG A 168 5.29 5.63 -24.53
C ARG A 168 5.74 5.82 -23.08
N VAL A 169 7.02 6.14 -22.91
CA VAL A 169 7.64 6.29 -21.57
C VAL A 169 6.99 7.44 -20.79
N GLU A 170 6.58 8.51 -21.48
CA GLU A 170 5.88 9.65 -20.88
C GLU A 170 4.51 9.26 -20.33
N GLU A 171 3.76 8.47 -21.09
CA GLU A 171 2.45 7.96 -20.68
C GLU A 171 2.59 6.96 -19.54
N GLN A 172 3.63 6.12 -19.54
CA GLN A 172 3.91 5.20 -18.44
C GLN A 172 4.21 5.94 -17.13
N LYS A 173 5.03 7.01 -17.18
CA LYS A 173 5.32 7.84 -16.00
C LYS A 173 4.06 8.49 -15.45
N ALA A 174 3.24 9.05 -16.34
CA ALA A 174 2.02 9.73 -15.95
C ALA A 174 0.97 8.76 -15.39
N ALA A 175 0.81 7.59 -16.01
CA ALA A 175 -0.05 6.52 -15.51
C ALA A 175 0.41 5.97 -14.15
N PHE A 176 1.72 5.96 -13.90
CA PHE A 176 2.26 5.57 -12.59
C PHE A 176 1.80 6.53 -11.49
N GLY A 177 1.86 7.84 -11.77
CA GLY A 177 1.36 8.89 -10.88
C GLY A 177 -0.15 8.80 -10.67
N ASP A 178 -0.93 8.71 -11.74
CA ASP A 178 -2.40 8.59 -11.70
C ASP A 178 -2.83 7.34 -10.93
N GLY A 179 -2.24 6.20 -11.25
CA GLY A 179 -2.52 4.94 -10.58
C GLY A 179 -2.24 4.98 -9.09
N SER A 180 -1.32 5.85 -8.63
CA SER A 180 -1.03 6.01 -7.20
C SER A 180 -2.18 6.71 -6.49
N VAL A 181 -2.71 7.78 -7.07
CA VAL A 181 -3.85 8.52 -6.51
C VAL A 181 -5.12 7.67 -6.58
N VAL A 182 -5.40 7.07 -7.74
CA VAL A 182 -6.55 6.18 -7.94
C VAL A 182 -6.49 4.99 -6.98
N GLY A 183 -5.33 4.34 -6.87
CA GLY A 183 -5.14 3.21 -5.97
C GLY A 183 -5.44 3.56 -4.52
N VAL A 184 -4.94 4.70 -4.04
CA VAL A 184 -5.16 5.18 -2.67
C VAL A 184 -6.64 5.47 -2.41
N LEU A 185 -7.30 6.19 -3.32
CA LEU A 185 -8.71 6.52 -3.18
C LEU A 185 -9.58 5.26 -3.18
N LEU A 186 -9.29 4.31 -4.08
CA LEU A 186 -10.05 3.07 -4.18
C LEU A 186 -9.88 2.21 -2.91
N THR A 187 -8.65 1.96 -2.46
CA THR A 187 -8.45 1.11 -1.27
C THR A 187 -8.99 1.77 -0.01
N ALA A 188 -8.85 3.09 0.14
CA ALA A 188 -9.42 3.82 1.27
C ALA A 188 -10.95 3.74 1.28
N ALA A 189 -11.61 3.97 0.14
CA ALA A 189 -13.05 3.85 0.02
C ALA A 189 -13.52 2.42 0.32
N THR A 190 -12.87 1.40 -0.25
CA THR A 190 -13.21 -0.01 0.02
C THR A 190 -13.06 -0.36 1.51
N ALA A 191 -12.03 0.16 2.18
CA ALA A 191 -11.84 -0.07 3.62
C ALA A 191 -12.98 0.53 4.45
N GLU A 192 -13.38 1.77 4.17
CA GLU A 192 -14.49 2.41 4.89
C GLU A 192 -15.83 1.70 4.62
N VAL A 193 -16.07 1.26 3.38
CA VAL A 193 -17.24 0.43 3.05
C VAL A 193 -17.21 -0.88 3.83
N ALA A 194 -16.07 -1.58 3.90
CA ALA A 194 -15.94 -2.82 4.66
C ALA A 194 -16.19 -2.60 6.16
N ILE A 195 -15.65 -1.51 6.72
CA ILE A 195 -15.88 -1.10 8.11
C ILE A 195 -17.38 -0.81 8.36
N TRP A 196 -18.05 -0.11 7.44
CA TRP A 196 -19.46 0.23 7.55
C TRP A 196 -20.36 -1.02 7.45
N ALA A 197 -20.15 -1.85 6.43
CA ALA A 197 -20.93 -3.07 6.21
C ALA A 197 -20.85 -4.01 7.42
N LYS A 198 -19.66 -4.15 8.01
CA LYS A 198 -19.46 -5.00 9.20
C LYS A 198 -20.20 -4.46 10.44
N ARG A 199 -20.32 -3.14 10.61
CA ARG A 199 -21.15 -2.56 11.67
C ARG A 199 -22.63 -2.85 11.46
N GLY A 200 -23.11 -2.69 10.23
CA GLY A 200 -24.51 -2.96 9.87
C GLY A 200 -24.94 -4.39 10.22
N VAL A 201 -24.09 -5.38 9.95
CA VAL A 201 -24.34 -6.79 10.29
C VAL A 201 -24.42 -7.01 11.81
N VAL A 202 -23.49 -6.43 12.58
CA VAL A 202 -23.48 -6.56 14.06
C VAL A 202 -24.72 -5.92 14.68
N ASP A 203 -25.16 -4.77 14.16
CA ASP A 203 -26.32 -4.06 14.69
C ASP A 203 -27.64 -4.77 14.33
N ALA A 204 -27.73 -5.38 13.15
CA ALA A 204 -28.87 -6.20 12.75
C ALA A 204 -29.01 -7.46 13.62
N GLY A 205 -27.94 -8.22 13.84
CA GLY A 205 -27.99 -9.44 14.66
C GLY A 205 -28.36 -9.18 16.13
N LYS A 206 -28.04 -7.99 16.68
CA LYS A 206 -28.49 -7.58 18.02
C LYS A 206 -29.98 -7.26 18.10
N ARG A 207 -30.62 -6.87 16.99
CA ARG A 207 -32.05 -6.56 16.95
C ARG A 207 -32.90 -7.83 16.83
N GLU A 208 -32.41 -8.86 16.14
CA GLU A 208 -33.10 -10.14 15.97
C GLU A 208 -32.97 -11.07 17.20
N GLY A 209 -31.96 -10.85 18.05
CA GLY A 209 -31.77 -11.59 19.31
C GLY A 209 -32.51 -11.00 20.53
N LYS A 210 -33.44 -10.07 20.32
CA LYS A 210 -34.35 -9.50 21.33
C LYS A 210 -35.78 -9.90 21.00
#